data_AF-A0A1W1WH56-F1
#
_entry.id   AF-A0A1W1WH56-F1
#
_cell.length_a   1.000
_cell.length_b   1.000
_cell.length_c   1.000
_cell.angle_alpha   90.00
_cell.angle_beta   90.00
_cell.angle_gamma   90.00
#
_symmetry.space_group_name_H-M   'P 1'
#
loop_
_entity.id
_entity.type
_entity.pdbx_description
1 polymer ?
#
loop_
_entity_poly.entity_id
_entity_poly.type
_entity_poly.pdbx_seq_one_letter_code
_entity_poly.pdbx_strand_id
1 'polypeptide(L)'
;MRDFCWKTLGMEGLMDQDAVIDYVLKAMTKELGDHLQGILLTGSRAMGTSDKYSDWDFFVVHDGNWRQRRLLSWNGEELELFLNPVSQILLEFDEDNSATVWMFVYGKIIVDHAGILTHLRDIARKKWESPRTPWSNEERDLWRYHLCDLLKDIVGCAQTDVAAASYLIGLILPMALEGYYRYHGWWQPKPKYLFGDFVKREPDIAKFAATILANGLPLEERIGLLTDFVGEIMRPVGGCLAEWQTPPEIVQSSPKSV
;
A
#
# COMPACT_ATOMS: atom_id res chain seq x y z
N MET A 1 19.65 -8.77 -20.41
CA MET A 1 19.67 -7.67 -19.42
C MET A 1 18.73 -6.60 -19.96
N ARG A 2 17.57 -6.39 -19.33
CA ARG A 2 16.66 -5.31 -19.73
C ARG A 2 17.22 -4.03 -19.12
N ASP A 3 17.59 -3.07 -19.95
CA ASP A 3 18.07 -1.77 -19.50
C ASP A 3 16.92 -1.07 -18.75
N PHE A 4 17.03 -1.05 -17.43
CA PHE A 4 16.16 -0.26 -16.57
C PHE A 4 16.58 1.21 -16.76
N CYS A 5 15.93 1.90 -17.71
CA CYS A 5 16.36 3.22 -18.17
C CYS A 5 15.88 4.32 -17.21
N TRP A 6 16.65 4.57 -16.15
CA TRP A 6 16.54 5.80 -15.34
C TRP A 6 17.23 7.02 -16.01
N LYS A 7 17.44 7.01 -17.34
CA LYS A 7 18.30 7.98 -18.03
C LYS A 7 17.54 8.89 -18.99
N THR A 8 16.98 9.96 -18.43
CA THR A 8 17.36 11.34 -18.79
C THR A 8 16.91 12.27 -17.66
N LEU A 9 17.68 12.36 -16.57
CA LEU A 9 17.63 13.52 -15.67
C LEU A 9 18.36 14.69 -16.35
N GLY A 10 17.83 15.09 -17.50
CA GLY A 10 18.05 16.39 -18.13
C GLY A 10 16.96 17.31 -17.60
N MET A 11 17.37 18.47 -17.13
CA MET A 11 16.48 19.49 -16.56
C MET A 11 15.55 20.06 -17.64
N GLU A 12 14.38 19.47 -17.83
CA GLU A 12 13.26 20.10 -18.54
C GLU A 12 12.03 20.00 -17.64
N GLY A 13 11.24 21.08 -17.59
CA GLY A 13 10.14 21.25 -16.63
C GLY A 13 9.17 20.08 -16.66
N LEU A 14 8.48 19.84 -15.54
CA LEU A 14 7.38 18.88 -15.45
C LEU A 14 6.53 18.99 -16.73
N MET A 15 6.48 17.90 -17.51
CA MET A 15 5.77 17.93 -18.77
C MET A 15 4.32 18.37 -18.53
N ASP A 16 3.79 19.13 -19.48
CA ASP A 16 2.44 19.68 -19.35
C ASP A 16 1.43 18.56 -19.08
N GLN A 17 0.82 18.62 -17.91
CA GLN A 17 -0.14 17.62 -17.45
C GLN A 17 -1.30 17.48 -18.43
N ASP A 18 -1.71 18.57 -19.06
CA ASP A 18 -2.80 18.57 -20.02
C ASP A 18 -2.43 17.79 -21.29
N ALA A 19 -1.16 17.84 -21.71
CA ALA A 19 -0.68 17.06 -22.86
C ALA A 19 -0.68 15.55 -22.60
N VAL A 20 -0.27 15.11 -21.40
CA VAL A 20 -0.31 13.68 -21.03
C VAL A 20 -1.76 13.19 -20.93
N ILE A 21 -2.62 13.97 -20.28
CA ILE A 21 -4.05 13.66 -20.17
C ILE A 21 -4.70 13.56 -21.56
N ASP A 22 -4.43 14.51 -22.45
CA ASP A 22 -4.97 14.51 -23.82
C ASP A 22 -4.49 13.29 -24.62
N TYR A 23 -3.21 12.91 -24.49
CA TYR A 23 -2.69 11.69 -25.11
C TYR A 23 -3.45 10.44 -24.64
N VAL A 24 -3.60 10.25 -23.33
CA VAL A 24 -4.29 9.07 -22.77
C VAL A 24 -5.77 9.07 -23.17
N LEU A 25 -6.44 10.23 -23.09
CA LEU A 25 -7.83 10.36 -23.49
C LEU A 25 -8.02 9.98 -24.96
N LYS A 26 -7.20 10.51 -25.87
CA LYS A 26 -7.28 10.18 -27.31
C LYS A 26 -6.98 8.71 -27.57
N ALA A 27 -5.96 8.14 -26.93
CA ALA A 27 -5.59 6.75 -27.09
C ALA A 27 -6.72 5.81 -26.64
N MET A 28 -7.28 6.03 -25.45
CA MET A 28 -8.35 5.20 -24.90
C MET A 28 -9.68 5.39 -25.62
N THR A 29 -10.01 6.61 -26.03
CA THR A 29 -11.20 6.88 -26.85
C THR A 29 -11.10 6.15 -28.20
N LYS A 30 -9.94 6.18 -28.84
CA LYS A 30 -9.72 5.48 -30.12
C LYS A 30 -9.82 3.96 -29.97
N GLU A 31 -9.29 3.42 -28.89
CA GLU A 31 -9.23 1.97 -28.67
C GLU A 31 -10.56 1.38 -28.21
N LEU A 32 -11.20 2.01 -27.22
CA LEU A 32 -12.40 1.48 -26.57
C LEU A 32 -13.70 2.02 -27.19
N GLY A 33 -13.66 3.19 -27.84
CA GLY A 33 -14.85 3.81 -28.42
C GLY A 33 -15.97 3.96 -27.39
N ASP A 34 -17.16 3.49 -27.74
CA ASP A 34 -18.36 3.54 -26.89
C ASP A 34 -18.27 2.66 -25.63
N HIS A 35 -17.30 1.74 -25.57
CA HIS A 35 -17.05 0.92 -24.38
C HIS A 35 -16.34 1.68 -23.25
N LEU A 36 -15.76 2.86 -23.54
CA LEU A 36 -15.12 3.69 -22.52
C LEU A 36 -16.17 4.33 -21.61
N GLN A 37 -16.11 4.01 -20.31
CA GLN A 37 -17.00 4.56 -19.29
C GLN A 37 -16.38 5.75 -18.56
N GLY A 38 -15.06 5.80 -18.45
CA GLY A 38 -14.38 7.01 -18.00
C GLY A 38 -12.91 6.82 -17.67
N ILE A 39 -12.24 7.92 -17.35
CA ILE A 39 -10.81 7.94 -17.03
C ILE A 39 -10.60 8.78 -15.77
N LEU A 40 -9.82 8.23 -14.85
CA LEU A 40 -9.41 8.85 -13.59
C LEU A 40 -7.88 8.97 -13.59
N LEU A 41 -7.36 10.18 -13.43
CA LEU A 41 -5.95 10.37 -13.05
C LEU A 41 -5.84 10.10 -11.55
N THR A 42 -4.88 9.26 -11.15
CA THR A 42 -4.64 8.91 -9.75
C THR A 42 -3.17 9.10 -9.38
N GLY A 43 -2.76 8.61 -8.20
CA GLY A 43 -1.39 8.73 -7.73
C GLY A 43 -1.00 10.14 -7.28
N SER A 44 0.31 10.39 -7.15
CA SER A 44 0.83 11.66 -6.64
C SER A 44 0.53 12.85 -7.54
N ARG A 45 0.42 12.63 -8.85
CA ARG A 45 0.05 13.66 -9.85
C ARG A 45 -1.36 14.18 -9.63
N ALA A 46 -2.33 13.29 -9.35
CA ALA A 46 -3.71 13.70 -9.05
C ALA A 46 -3.82 14.55 -7.78
N MET A 47 -2.96 14.28 -6.78
CA MET A 47 -2.98 14.96 -5.48
C MET A 47 -2.12 16.22 -5.41
N GLY A 48 -1.36 16.54 -6.46
CA GLY A 48 -0.40 17.65 -6.42
C GLY A 48 0.82 17.40 -5.53
N THR A 49 1.13 16.14 -5.21
CA THR A 49 2.30 15.74 -4.38
C THR A 49 3.38 15.04 -5.20
N SER A 50 3.33 15.17 -6.53
CA SER A 50 4.30 14.54 -7.43
C SER A 50 5.66 15.23 -7.36
N ASP A 51 6.72 14.43 -7.51
CA ASP A 51 8.09 14.87 -7.72
C ASP A 51 8.60 14.38 -9.08
N LYS A 52 9.87 14.65 -9.39
CA LYS A 52 10.52 14.23 -10.64
C LYS A 52 10.67 12.70 -10.80
N TYR A 53 10.36 11.93 -9.77
CA TYR A 53 10.38 10.46 -9.78
C TYR A 53 8.97 9.87 -9.81
N SER A 54 7.94 10.71 -9.91
CA SER A 54 6.55 10.29 -9.98
C SER A 54 6.16 9.96 -11.41
N ASP A 55 5.71 8.72 -11.58
CA ASP A 55 5.00 8.19 -12.75
C ASP A 55 3.60 8.82 -12.91
N TRP A 56 2.95 8.44 -13.99
CA TRP A 56 1.57 8.81 -14.29
C TRP A 56 0.64 7.60 -14.14
N ASP A 57 -0.21 7.63 -13.11
CA ASP A 57 -1.20 6.58 -12.89
C ASP A 57 -2.57 6.98 -13.47
N PHE A 58 -3.13 6.15 -14.36
CA PHE A 58 -4.47 6.32 -14.90
C PHE A 58 -5.33 5.09 -14.65
N PHE A 59 -6.53 5.29 -14.11
CA PHE A 59 -7.55 4.26 -13.99
C PHE A 59 -8.58 4.45 -15.10
N VAL A 60 -8.75 3.45 -15.97
CA VAL A 60 -9.64 3.49 -17.13
C VAL A 60 -10.77 2.50 -16.88
N VAL A 61 -12.00 3.00 -16.87
CA VAL A 61 -13.21 2.19 -16.67
C VAL A 61 -13.85 1.90 -18.01
N HIS A 62 -14.20 0.64 -18.25
CA HIS A 62 -14.91 0.20 -19.46
C HIS A 62 -16.04 -0.80 -19.12
N ASP A 63 -16.85 -1.19 -20.11
CA ASP A 63 -17.99 -2.11 -19.92
C ASP A 63 -17.74 -3.58 -20.36
N GLY A 64 -16.56 -3.87 -20.94
CA GLY A 64 -16.12 -5.23 -21.25
C GLY A 64 -15.96 -6.16 -20.02
N ASN A 65 -15.57 -7.42 -20.24
CA ASN A 65 -15.45 -8.46 -19.20
C ASN A 65 -14.00 -8.88 -18.88
N TRP A 66 -13.04 -7.98 -19.07
CA TRP A 66 -11.61 -8.25 -18.94
C TRP A 66 -10.92 -7.13 -18.17
N ARG A 67 -9.79 -7.41 -17.52
CA ARG A 67 -8.93 -6.38 -16.93
C ARG A 67 -7.53 -6.42 -17.52
N GLN A 68 -6.84 -5.29 -17.53
CA GLN A 68 -5.46 -5.21 -17.97
C GLN A 68 -4.71 -4.11 -17.23
N ARG A 69 -3.46 -4.40 -16.88
CA ARG A 69 -2.49 -3.39 -16.43
C ARG A 69 -1.48 -3.16 -17.54
N ARG A 70 -1.19 -1.90 -17.85
CA ARG A 70 -0.24 -1.51 -18.90
C ARG A 70 0.80 -0.58 -18.33
N LEU A 71 2.05 -0.79 -18.74
CA LEU A 71 3.13 0.16 -18.56
C LEU A 71 3.54 0.66 -19.93
N LEU A 72 3.41 1.96 -20.17
CA LEU A 72 3.69 2.61 -21.44
C LEU A 72 4.77 3.67 -21.23
N SER A 73 5.54 3.93 -22.27
CA SER A 73 6.42 5.11 -22.31
C SER A 73 5.92 6.07 -23.37
N TRP A 74 5.76 7.35 -23.01
CA TRP A 74 5.36 8.41 -23.93
C TRP A 74 6.19 9.67 -23.67
N ASN A 75 6.92 10.13 -24.69
CA ASN A 75 7.84 11.28 -24.58
C ASN A 75 8.83 11.18 -23.39
N GLY A 76 9.26 9.96 -23.05
CA GLY A 76 10.18 9.72 -21.92
C GLY A 76 9.51 9.62 -20.55
N GLU A 77 8.20 9.87 -20.46
CA GLU A 77 7.41 9.67 -19.25
C GLU A 77 6.92 8.21 -19.16
N GLU A 78 6.86 7.68 -17.94
CA GLU A 78 6.27 6.37 -17.64
C GLU A 78 4.78 6.55 -17.28
N LEU A 79 3.92 5.86 -18.02
CA LEU A 79 2.47 5.87 -17.81
C LEU A 79 2.01 4.47 -17.42
N GLU A 80 1.37 4.36 -16.27
CA GLU A 80 0.71 3.15 -15.81
C GLU A 80 -0.81 3.27 -15.98
N LEU A 81 -1.41 2.32 -16.70
CA LEU A 81 -2.85 2.28 -16.93
C LEU A 81 -3.46 1.03 -16.30
N PHE A 82 -4.53 1.23 -15.53
CA PHE A 82 -5.38 0.20 -14.93
C PHE A 82 -6.73 0.16 -15.66
N LEU A 83 -6.86 -0.73 -16.63
CA LEU A 83 -8.10 -0.92 -17.39
C LEU A 83 -8.95 -1.97 -16.70
N ASN A 84 -10.10 -1.58 -16.18
CA ASN A 84 -10.99 -2.48 -15.45
C ASN A 84 -12.46 -2.21 -15.73
N PRO A 85 -13.31 -3.25 -15.68
CA PRO A 85 -14.74 -3.08 -15.69
C PRO A 85 -15.28 -2.77 -14.29
N VAL A 86 -16.48 -2.21 -14.25
CA VAL A 86 -17.18 -1.84 -13.00
C VAL A 86 -17.25 -3.02 -12.02
N SER A 87 -17.54 -4.23 -12.50
CA SER A 87 -17.63 -5.43 -11.66
C SER A 87 -16.31 -5.74 -10.93
N GLN A 88 -15.17 -5.60 -11.63
CA GLN A 88 -13.86 -5.81 -11.04
C GLN A 88 -13.51 -4.74 -10.02
N ILE A 89 -13.88 -3.48 -10.29
CA ILE A 89 -13.64 -2.37 -9.36
C ILE A 89 -14.41 -2.57 -8.05
N LEU A 90 -15.66 -3.02 -8.14
CA LEU A 90 -16.47 -3.32 -6.95
C LEU A 90 -15.88 -4.47 -6.13
N LEU A 91 -15.37 -5.52 -6.79
CA LEU A 91 -14.66 -6.60 -6.10
C LEU A 91 -13.40 -6.09 -5.40
N GLU A 92 -12.61 -5.24 -6.06
CA GLU A 92 -11.42 -4.63 -5.47
C GLU A 92 -11.77 -3.68 -4.33
N PHE A 93 -12.91 -2.98 -4.39
CA PHE A 93 -13.38 -2.18 -3.26
C PHE A 93 -13.66 -3.02 -2.03
N ASP A 94 -14.07 -4.28 -2.18
CA ASP A 94 -14.35 -5.18 -1.05
C ASP A 94 -13.09 -5.76 -0.39
N GLU A 95 -11.93 -5.63 -1.03
CA GLU A 95 -10.64 -6.03 -0.45
C GLU A 95 -10.29 -5.22 0.80
N ASP A 96 -9.62 -5.87 1.74
CA ASP A 96 -9.36 -5.36 3.08
C ASP A 96 -8.39 -4.16 3.13
N ASN A 97 -7.50 -4.06 2.14
CA ASN A 97 -6.57 -2.95 1.95
C ASN A 97 -6.50 -2.55 0.47
N SER A 98 -7.65 -2.10 -0.05
CA SER A 98 -7.80 -1.75 -1.46
C SER A 98 -7.12 -0.43 -1.81
N ALA A 99 -6.03 -0.51 -2.59
CA ALA A 99 -5.45 0.69 -3.21
C ALA A 99 -6.47 1.37 -4.14
N THR A 100 -7.36 0.60 -4.78
CA THR A 100 -8.39 1.08 -5.69
C THR A 100 -9.39 2.02 -4.99
N VAL A 101 -9.78 1.74 -3.74
CA VAL A 101 -10.60 2.67 -2.93
C VAL A 101 -9.92 4.04 -2.84
N TRP A 102 -8.65 4.07 -2.43
CA TRP A 102 -7.89 5.31 -2.29
C TRP A 102 -7.75 6.06 -3.62
N MET A 103 -7.52 5.33 -4.72
CA MET A 103 -7.44 5.91 -6.06
C MET A 103 -8.74 6.65 -6.43
N PHE A 104 -9.92 6.06 -6.19
CA PHE A 104 -11.20 6.68 -6.51
C PHE A 104 -11.57 7.86 -5.58
N VAL A 105 -11.16 7.81 -4.31
CA VAL A 105 -11.39 8.89 -3.34
C VAL A 105 -10.64 10.18 -3.71
N TYR A 106 -9.35 10.03 -4.01
CA TYR A 106 -8.43 11.16 -4.21
C TYR A 106 -8.10 11.46 -5.68
N GLY A 107 -8.41 10.55 -6.60
CA GLY A 107 -8.16 10.73 -8.01
C GLY A 107 -8.98 11.86 -8.64
N LYS A 108 -8.46 12.42 -9.72
CA LYS A 108 -9.10 13.45 -10.54
C LYS A 108 -9.81 12.80 -11.72
N ILE A 109 -11.14 12.94 -11.79
CA ILE A 109 -11.91 12.49 -12.96
C ILE A 109 -11.50 13.34 -14.15
N ILE A 110 -11.08 12.69 -15.23
CA ILE A 110 -10.73 13.32 -16.51
C ILE A 110 -11.96 13.33 -17.43
N VAL A 111 -12.63 12.18 -17.53
CA VAL A 111 -13.88 12.02 -18.28
C VAL A 111 -14.76 11.02 -17.55
N ASP A 112 -16.07 11.26 -17.53
CA ASP A 112 -17.06 10.42 -16.88
C ASP A 112 -18.31 10.30 -17.76
N HIS A 113 -18.46 9.15 -18.41
CA HIS A 113 -19.62 8.86 -19.23
C HIS A 113 -20.74 8.33 -18.32
N ALA A 114 -21.94 8.89 -18.47
CA ALA A 114 -23.13 8.53 -17.71
C ALA A 114 -23.01 8.63 -16.17
N GLY A 115 -21.96 9.27 -15.63
CA GLY A 115 -21.77 9.44 -14.18
C GLY A 115 -21.23 8.20 -13.45
N ILE A 116 -20.69 7.22 -14.17
CA ILE A 116 -20.17 5.97 -13.60
C ILE A 116 -19.00 6.21 -12.63
N LEU A 117 -18.03 7.06 -12.98
CA LEU A 117 -16.89 7.33 -12.10
C LEU A 117 -17.32 8.12 -10.86
N THR A 118 -18.27 9.04 -11.02
CA THR A 118 -18.87 9.76 -9.89
C THR A 118 -19.55 8.79 -8.92
N HIS A 119 -20.35 7.86 -9.43
CA HIS A 119 -20.99 6.83 -8.60
C HIS A 119 -19.98 5.93 -7.88
N LEU A 120 -18.95 5.45 -8.59
CA LEU A 120 -17.89 4.63 -7.98
C LEU A 120 -17.09 5.40 -6.91
N ARG A 121 -16.84 6.69 -7.14
CA ARG A 121 -16.21 7.56 -6.14
C ARG A 121 -17.07 7.69 -4.89
N ASP A 122 -18.38 7.80 -5.01
CA ASP A 122 -19.27 7.90 -3.84
C ASP A 122 -19.22 6.63 -3.00
N ILE A 123 -19.19 5.46 -3.64
CA ILE A 123 -18.99 4.17 -2.96
C ILE A 123 -17.62 4.14 -2.26
N ALA A 124 -16.56 4.50 -2.96
CA ALA A 124 -15.20 4.52 -2.42
C ALA A 124 -15.07 5.47 -1.22
N ARG A 125 -15.68 6.66 -1.30
CA ARG A 125 -15.70 7.66 -0.22
C ARG A 125 -16.41 7.14 1.01
N LYS A 126 -17.60 6.58 0.84
CA LYS A 126 -18.35 5.96 1.94
C LYS A 126 -17.53 4.87 2.62
N LYS A 127 -16.80 4.06 1.84
CA LYS A 127 -15.90 3.03 2.39
C LYS A 127 -14.70 3.63 3.12
N TRP A 128 -14.04 4.63 2.54
CA TRP A 128 -12.87 5.29 3.13
C TRP A 128 -13.17 6.05 4.43
N GLU A 129 -14.35 6.68 4.50
CA GLU A 129 -14.84 7.38 5.69
C GLU A 129 -15.29 6.41 6.79
N SER A 130 -15.52 5.14 6.46
CA SER A 130 -15.81 4.09 7.42
C SER A 130 -14.51 3.57 8.04
N PRO A 131 -14.50 3.21 9.34
CA PRO A 131 -13.37 2.52 9.94
C PRO A 131 -13.03 1.26 9.16
N ARG A 132 -11.74 1.02 8.96
CA ARG A 132 -11.25 -0.26 8.44
C ARG A 132 -11.72 -1.37 9.39
N THR A 133 -12.16 -2.50 8.83
CA THR A 133 -12.60 -3.65 9.63
C THR A 133 -11.52 -3.99 10.67
N PRO A 134 -11.84 -4.26 11.94
CA PRO A 134 -10.83 -4.71 12.89
C PRO A 134 -10.43 -6.16 12.57
N TRP A 135 -9.23 -6.56 12.98
CA TRP A 135 -8.87 -7.98 13.00
C TRP A 135 -9.77 -8.77 13.95
N SER A 136 -10.04 -10.02 13.58
CA SER A 136 -10.55 -11.02 14.52
C SER A 136 -9.57 -11.19 15.68
N ASN A 137 -10.01 -11.85 16.76
CA ASN A 137 -9.12 -12.11 17.88
C ASN A 137 -7.96 -13.03 17.45
N GLU A 138 -8.24 -14.00 16.60
CA GLU A 138 -7.26 -14.94 16.04
C GLU A 138 -6.22 -14.23 15.17
N GLU A 139 -6.65 -13.36 14.26
CA GLU A 139 -5.73 -12.55 13.42
C GLU A 139 -4.85 -11.63 14.27
N ARG A 140 -5.43 -11.03 15.31
CA ARG A 140 -4.72 -10.14 16.23
C ARG A 140 -3.69 -10.89 17.06
N ASP A 141 -4.02 -12.07 17.56
CA ASP A 141 -3.08 -12.90 18.31
C ASP A 141 -1.98 -13.46 17.40
N LEU A 142 -2.31 -13.86 16.17
CA LEU A 142 -1.32 -14.27 15.17
C LEU A 142 -0.34 -13.12 14.84
N TRP A 143 -0.82 -11.89 14.69
CA TRP A 143 0.04 -10.72 14.51
C TRP A 143 0.97 -10.50 15.71
N ARG A 144 0.44 -10.55 16.94
CA ARG A 144 1.25 -10.45 18.17
C ARG A 144 2.31 -11.55 18.25
N TYR A 145 1.94 -12.77 17.90
CA TYR A 145 2.85 -13.92 17.83
C TYR A 145 4.00 -13.63 16.86
N HIS A 146 3.69 -13.21 15.63
CA HIS A 146 4.71 -12.92 14.63
C HIS A 146 5.67 -11.80 15.04
N LEU A 147 5.18 -10.74 15.68
CA LEU A 147 6.05 -9.68 16.20
C LEU A 147 6.98 -10.19 17.30
N CYS A 148 6.46 -11.00 18.23
CA CYS A 148 7.25 -11.59 19.31
C CYS A 148 8.33 -12.56 18.78
N ASP A 149 7.97 -13.38 17.81
CA ASP A 149 8.84 -14.37 17.19
C ASP A 149 9.97 -13.68 16.41
N LEU A 150 9.62 -12.71 15.57
CA LEU A 150 10.58 -11.93 14.79
C LEU A 150 11.54 -11.12 15.69
N LEU A 151 11.06 -10.63 16.84
CA LEU A 151 11.92 -9.95 17.81
C LEU A 151 12.96 -10.90 18.43
N LYS A 152 12.58 -12.16 18.72
CA LYS A 152 13.52 -13.18 19.19
C LYS A 152 14.57 -13.50 18.13
N ASP A 153 14.15 -13.63 16.88
CA ASP A 153 15.07 -13.86 15.75
C ASP A 153 16.06 -12.71 15.59
N ILE A 154 15.61 -11.45 15.70
CA ILE A 154 16.48 -10.27 15.66
C ILE A 154 17.55 -10.34 16.75
N VAL A 155 17.16 -10.64 18.00
CA VAL A 155 18.08 -10.76 19.12
C VAL A 155 19.07 -11.91 18.90
N GLY A 156 18.60 -13.05 18.40
CA GLY A 156 19.43 -14.21 18.09
C GLY A 156 20.45 -13.92 16.98
N CYS A 157 19.99 -13.35 15.86
CA CYS A 157 20.84 -12.95 14.75
C CYS A 157 21.85 -11.88 15.14
N ALA A 158 21.53 -10.95 16.06
CA ALA A 158 22.47 -9.92 16.48
C ALA A 158 23.78 -10.49 17.08
N GLN A 159 23.76 -11.74 17.56
CA GLN A 159 24.93 -12.44 18.11
C GLN A 159 25.79 -13.13 17.04
N THR A 160 25.26 -13.39 15.85
CA THR A 160 25.90 -14.27 14.85
C THR A 160 25.94 -13.69 13.44
N ASP A 161 24.95 -12.87 13.07
CA ASP A 161 24.79 -12.23 11.77
C ASP A 161 24.11 -10.85 11.90
N VAL A 162 24.95 -9.81 11.98
CA VAL A 162 24.54 -8.40 12.06
C VAL A 162 23.74 -7.94 10.84
N ALA A 163 24.03 -8.49 9.65
CA ALA A 163 23.32 -8.13 8.43
C ALA A 163 21.90 -8.69 8.45
N ALA A 164 21.74 -9.95 8.85
CA ALA A 164 20.42 -10.55 9.06
C ALA A 164 19.62 -9.79 10.12
N ALA A 165 20.20 -9.48 11.28
CA ALA A 165 19.53 -8.69 12.31
C ALA A 165 19.06 -7.32 11.79
N SER A 166 19.92 -6.62 11.04
CA SER A 166 19.59 -5.31 10.44
C SER A 166 18.47 -5.41 9.40
N TYR A 167 18.46 -6.47 8.58
CA TYR A 167 17.38 -6.76 7.63
C TYR A 167 16.05 -7.01 8.35
N LEU A 168 16.06 -7.83 9.40
CA LEU A 168 14.85 -8.16 10.17
C LEU A 168 14.28 -6.95 10.93
N ILE A 169 15.11 -6.02 11.41
CA ILE A 169 14.65 -4.71 11.94
C ILE A 169 13.85 -3.93 10.87
N GLY A 170 14.29 -3.96 9.62
CA GLY A 170 13.57 -3.34 8.51
C GLY A 170 12.23 -4.03 8.18
N LEU A 171 12.10 -5.32 8.51
CA LEU A 171 10.90 -6.13 8.26
C LEU A 171 9.83 -5.96 9.35
N ILE A 172 10.22 -5.92 10.62
CA ILE A 172 9.28 -5.89 11.75
C ILE A 172 8.53 -4.56 11.85
N LEU A 173 9.17 -3.43 11.51
CA LEU A 173 8.56 -2.10 11.61
C LEU A 173 7.29 -1.94 10.75
N PRO A 174 7.28 -2.24 9.45
CA PRO A 174 6.06 -2.16 8.65
C PRO A 174 4.97 -3.11 9.14
N MET A 175 5.32 -4.32 9.62
CA MET A 175 4.35 -5.26 10.21
C MET A 175 3.72 -4.71 11.49
N ALA A 176 4.51 -4.10 12.37
CA ALA A 176 4.03 -3.51 13.61
C ALA A 176 3.11 -2.30 13.32
N LEU A 177 3.50 -1.44 12.39
CA LEU A 177 2.71 -0.27 12.01
C LEU A 177 1.41 -0.67 11.31
N GLU A 178 1.41 -1.69 10.44
CA GLU A 178 0.18 -2.19 9.81
C GLU A 178 -0.85 -2.61 10.87
N GLY A 179 -0.44 -3.40 11.85
CA GLY A 179 -1.33 -3.83 12.93
C GLY A 179 -1.82 -2.69 13.81
N TYR A 180 -0.97 -1.68 14.04
CA TYR A 180 -1.37 -0.49 14.76
C TYR A 180 -2.44 0.32 14.00
N TYR A 181 -2.27 0.54 12.69
CA TYR A 181 -3.31 1.17 11.86
C TYR A 181 -4.61 0.37 11.86
N ARG A 182 -4.50 -0.95 11.74
CA ARG A 182 -5.64 -1.87 11.75
C ARG A 182 -6.40 -1.83 13.07
N TYR A 183 -5.69 -1.83 14.21
CA TYR A 183 -6.28 -1.73 15.55
C TYR A 183 -7.12 -0.47 15.72
N HIS A 184 -6.63 0.66 15.23
CA HIS A 184 -7.37 1.94 15.29
C HIS A 184 -8.46 2.09 14.22
N GLY A 185 -8.66 1.08 13.38
CA GLY A 185 -9.60 1.15 12.25
C GLY A 185 -9.18 2.17 11.19
N TRP A 186 -7.88 2.48 11.09
CA TRP A 186 -7.36 3.41 10.09
C TRP A 186 -7.01 2.69 8.80
N TRP A 187 -7.24 3.40 7.70
CA TRP A 187 -6.69 3.05 6.41
C TRP A 187 -5.20 3.40 6.37
N GLN A 188 -4.37 2.44 5.95
CA GLN A 188 -2.94 2.65 5.85
C GLN A 188 -2.59 3.34 4.53
N PRO A 189 -1.86 4.47 4.54
CA PRO A 189 -1.40 5.10 3.31
C PRO A 189 -0.28 4.28 2.65
N LYS A 190 0.06 4.60 1.39
CA LYS A 190 1.22 4.02 0.70
C LYS A 190 2.49 4.14 1.58
N PRO A 191 3.42 3.16 1.56
CA PRO A 191 4.59 3.14 2.46
C PRO A 191 5.39 4.44 2.49
N LYS A 192 5.60 5.11 1.35
CA LYS A 192 6.33 6.39 1.28
C LYS A 192 5.65 7.56 2.01
N TYR A 193 4.36 7.46 2.32
CA TYR A 193 3.59 8.46 3.07
C TYR A 193 3.27 8.02 4.50
N LEU A 194 3.58 6.77 4.86
CA LEU A 194 3.25 6.16 6.16
C LEU A 194 3.76 6.99 7.33
N PHE A 195 5.04 7.36 7.35
CA PHE A 195 5.60 8.16 8.43
C PHE A 195 5.00 9.56 8.50
N GLY A 196 4.73 10.19 7.35
CA GLY A 196 4.13 11.53 7.31
C GLY A 196 2.70 11.55 7.85
N ASP A 197 1.92 10.50 7.59
CA ASP A 197 0.59 10.32 8.19
C ASP A 197 0.69 9.96 9.68
N PHE A 198 1.60 9.06 10.02
CA PHE A 198 1.78 8.58 11.39
C PHE A 198 2.24 9.68 12.34
N VAL A 199 3.14 10.58 11.91
CA VAL A 199 3.53 11.78 12.69
C VAL A 199 2.34 12.68 13.04
N LYS A 200 1.33 12.77 12.16
CA LYS A 200 0.14 13.58 12.41
C LYS A 200 -0.81 12.94 13.41
N ARG A 201 -0.86 11.60 13.45
CA ARG A 201 -1.76 10.82 14.31
C ARG A 201 -1.15 10.54 15.68
N GLU A 202 0.09 10.07 15.69
CA GLU A 202 0.83 9.55 16.84
C GLU A 202 2.27 10.10 16.83
N PRO A 203 2.47 11.40 17.11
CA PRO A 203 3.77 12.05 16.95
C PRO A 203 4.89 11.42 17.78
N ASP A 204 4.59 10.98 19.01
CA ASP A 204 5.57 10.39 19.92
C ASP A 204 6.01 9.00 19.44
N ILE A 205 5.05 8.15 19.04
CA ILE A 205 5.33 6.82 18.50
C ILE A 205 6.06 6.93 17.15
N ALA A 206 5.70 7.91 16.32
CA ALA A 206 6.37 8.15 15.05
C ALA A 206 7.83 8.59 15.22
N LYS A 207 8.11 9.48 16.20
CA LYS A 207 9.48 9.86 16.56
C LYS A 207 10.28 8.65 17.04
N PHE A 208 9.64 7.77 17.81
CA PHE A 208 10.26 6.55 18.29
C PHE A 208 10.67 5.62 17.13
N ALA A 209 9.73 5.32 16.23
CA ALA A 209 9.99 4.52 15.02
C ALA A 209 11.08 5.14 14.13
N ALA A 210 11.08 6.46 13.94
CA ALA A 210 12.11 7.16 13.16
C ALA A 210 13.51 7.03 13.79
N THR A 211 13.59 6.99 15.12
CA THR A 211 14.86 6.82 15.84
C THR A 211 15.46 5.44 15.58
N ILE A 212 14.64 4.37 15.57
CA ILE A 212 15.09 3.00 15.26
C ILE A 212 15.72 2.90 13.86
N LEU A 213 15.23 3.70 12.92
CA LEU A 213 15.70 3.76 11.53
C LEU A 213 16.86 4.75 11.31
N ALA A 214 17.23 5.55 12.31
CA ALA A 214 18.25 6.58 12.16
C ALA A 214 19.64 5.95 11.92
N ASN A 215 20.38 6.51 10.96
CA ASN A 215 21.76 6.10 10.69
C ASN A 215 22.66 6.44 11.88
N GLY A 216 23.56 5.52 12.24
CA GLY A 216 24.61 5.76 13.23
C GLY A 216 24.34 5.26 14.64
N LEU A 217 23.15 4.72 14.94
CA LEU A 217 22.90 4.05 16.21
C LEU A 217 23.51 2.63 16.23
N PRO A 218 24.21 2.23 17.31
CA PRO A 218 24.66 0.86 17.49
C PRO A 218 23.51 -0.15 17.39
N LEU A 219 23.77 -1.33 16.84
CA LEU A 219 22.74 -2.35 16.64
C LEU A 219 22.02 -2.71 17.95
N GLU A 220 22.76 -2.87 19.04
CA GLU A 220 22.21 -3.19 20.36
C GLU A 220 21.21 -2.12 20.85
N GLU A 221 21.56 -0.84 20.70
CA GLU A 221 20.64 0.27 21.04
C GLU A 221 19.40 0.25 20.16
N ARG A 222 19.55 -0.01 18.85
CA ARG A 222 18.41 -0.13 17.92
C ARG A 222 17.48 -1.29 18.31
N ILE A 223 18.02 -2.41 18.76
CA ILE A 223 17.24 -3.57 19.21
C ILE A 223 16.51 -3.26 20.52
N GLY A 224 17.14 -2.55 21.46
CA GLY A 224 16.49 -2.08 22.67
C GLY A 224 15.30 -1.17 22.36
N LEU A 225 15.52 -0.14 21.54
CA LEU A 225 14.46 0.78 21.11
C LEU A 225 13.33 0.05 20.35
N LEU A 226 13.69 -0.91 19.49
CA LEU A 226 12.72 -1.73 18.77
C LEU A 226 11.88 -2.60 19.71
N THR A 227 12.48 -3.20 20.72
CA THR A 227 11.78 -4.02 21.73
C THR A 227 10.73 -3.19 22.45
N ASP A 228 11.13 -2.01 22.93
CA ASP A 228 10.25 -1.07 23.61
C ASP A 228 9.11 -0.58 22.68
N PHE A 229 9.44 -0.26 21.42
CA PHE A 229 8.46 0.13 20.42
C PHE A 229 7.43 -0.96 20.15
N VAL A 230 7.87 -2.21 19.92
CA VAL A 230 6.98 -3.36 19.68
C VAL A 230 6.09 -3.60 20.91
N GLY A 231 6.64 -3.47 22.11
CA GLY A 231 5.88 -3.53 23.36
C GLY A 231 4.77 -2.48 23.42
N GLU A 232 5.10 -1.21 23.12
CA GLU A 232 4.12 -0.12 23.15
C GLU A 232 3.04 -0.27 22.06
N ILE A 233 3.40 -0.70 20.86
CA ILE A 233 2.47 -0.96 19.75
C ILE A 233 1.50 -2.10 20.08
N MET A 234 1.95 -3.15 20.78
CA MET A 234 1.08 -4.27 21.17
C MET A 234 0.31 -4.03 22.47
N ARG A 235 0.69 -3.04 23.29
CA ARG A 235 0.05 -2.76 24.59
C ARG A 235 -1.48 -2.62 24.51
N PRO A 236 -2.08 -1.92 23.53
CA PRO A 236 -3.54 -1.79 23.41
C PRO A 236 -4.28 -3.10 23.12
N VAL A 237 -3.56 -4.13 22.68
CA VAL A 237 -4.13 -5.46 22.37
C VAL A 237 -3.63 -6.58 23.28
N GLY A 238 -3.04 -6.24 24.43
CA GLY A 238 -2.61 -7.20 25.45
C GLY A 238 -1.12 -7.53 25.46
N GLY A 239 -0.29 -6.85 24.67
CA GLY A 239 1.18 -6.99 24.70
C GLY A 239 1.69 -8.33 24.13
N CYS A 240 2.91 -8.74 24.52
CA CYS A 240 3.47 -10.02 24.08
C CYS A 240 2.63 -11.22 24.57
N LEU A 241 2.57 -12.28 23.76
CA LEU A 241 1.93 -13.53 24.15
C LEU A 241 2.90 -14.39 24.98
N ALA A 242 2.46 -14.82 26.17
CA ALA A 242 3.21 -15.77 26.99
C ALA A 242 3.02 -17.21 26.47
N GLU A 243 1.77 -17.58 26.17
CA GLU A 243 1.36 -18.86 25.61
C GLU A 243 0.26 -18.61 24.56
N TRP A 244 0.27 -19.36 23.45
CA TRP A 244 -0.73 -19.24 22.39
C TRP A 244 -0.80 -20.51 21.55
N GLN A 245 -1.99 -20.80 21.03
CA GLN A 245 -2.25 -21.94 20.15
C GLN A 245 -3.35 -21.57 19.15
N THR A 246 -3.25 -22.06 17.91
CA THR A 246 -4.37 -22.02 16.96
C THR A 246 -5.36 -23.14 17.26
N PRO A 247 -6.64 -23.00 16.88
CA PRO A 247 -7.54 -24.15 16.82
C PRO A 247 -6.98 -25.23 15.88
N PRO A 248 -7.27 -26.52 16.12
CA PRO A 248 -6.95 -27.58 15.18
C PRO A 248 -7.60 -27.33 13.81
N GLU A 249 -6.81 -27.39 12.75
CA GLU A 249 -7.30 -27.31 11.36
C GLU A 249 -7.68 -28.71 10.84
N ILE A 250 -8.87 -28.83 10.22
CA ILE A 250 -9.26 -30.06 9.54
C ILE A 250 -8.58 -30.08 8.16
N VAL A 251 -7.48 -30.81 8.06
CA VAL A 251 -6.78 -31.02 6.78
C VAL A 251 -7.50 -32.11 5.98
N GLN A 252 -8.06 -31.75 4.82
CA GLN A 252 -8.60 -32.75 3.89
C GLN A 252 -7.44 -33.54 3.28
N SER A 253 -7.32 -34.82 3.66
CA SER A 253 -6.34 -35.71 3.04
C SER A 253 -6.73 -35.95 1.58
N SER A 254 -6.02 -35.35 0.63
CA SER A 254 -6.01 -35.87 -0.74
C SER A 254 -5.30 -37.23 -0.70
N PRO A 255 -5.88 -38.33 -1.22
CA PRO A 255 -5.18 -39.60 -1.28
C PRO A 255 -4.01 -39.48 -2.26
N LYS A 256 -2.84 -39.10 -1.75
CA LYS A 256 -1.58 -39.41 -2.41
C LYS A 256 -1.34 -40.88 -2.11
N SER A 257 -1.50 -41.72 -3.12
CA SER A 257 -0.98 -43.09 -3.13
C SER A 257 0.50 -43.04 -2.76
N VAL A 258 0.82 -43.58 -1.59
CA VAL A 258 2.19 -43.88 -1.14
C VAL A 258 2.75 -44.99 -2.00
#